data_AF-A0A7Y0FT18-F1
#
_entry.id   AF-A0A7Y0FT18-F1
#
_cell.length_a   1.000
_cell.length_b   1.000
_cell.length_c   1.000
_cell.angle_alpha   90.00
_cell.angle_beta   90.00
_cell.angle_gamma   90.00
#
_symmetry.space_group_name_H-M   'P 1'
#
loop_
_entity.id
_entity.type
_entity.pdbx_description
1 polymer ?
#
loop_
_entity_poly.entity_id
_entity_poly.type
_entity_poly.pdbx_seq_one_letter_code
_entity_poly.pdbx_strand_id
1 'polypeptide(L)'
;MELQTGSVLSAVKDNDNRYVAVKNLRLPNDESSVTVSIYFGGEGQLGTSTFKVLRTSQPSKSINVSTDNILIGTCNELIGNVLSIESMIQDISTESNKTILTVKIRQAGKTIYDDTHISEVKNEGGVSFYTHHITFY
;
A
#
# COMPACT_ATOMS: atom_id res chain seq x y z
N MET A 1 -18.71 26.96 -20.15
CA MET A 1 -18.55 25.51 -19.99
C MET A 1 -17.07 25.26 -19.93
N GLU A 2 -16.56 24.88 -18.75
CA GLU A 2 -15.35 24.07 -18.53
C GLU A 2 -15.16 23.98 -17.00
N LEU A 3 -15.59 22.85 -16.44
CA LEU A 3 -15.31 22.48 -15.05
C LEU A 3 -13.93 21.84 -15.05
N GLN A 4 -12.91 22.58 -14.59
CA GLN A 4 -11.62 22.00 -14.24
C GLN A 4 -11.80 21.15 -12.98
N THR A 5 -12.01 19.85 -13.17
CA THR A 5 -11.85 18.84 -12.13
C THR A 5 -10.36 18.64 -11.86
N GLY A 6 -9.75 19.61 -11.18
CA GLY A 6 -8.48 19.40 -10.50
C GLY A 6 -8.71 18.32 -9.45
N SER A 7 -8.30 17.09 -9.75
CA SER A 7 -8.17 16.03 -8.75
C SER A 7 -7.12 16.50 -7.74
N VAL A 8 -7.59 17.09 -6.65
CA VAL A 8 -6.76 17.43 -5.50
C VAL A 8 -6.40 16.10 -4.84
N LEU A 9 -5.36 15.43 -5.36
CA LEU A 9 -4.60 14.44 -4.62
C LEU A 9 -3.90 15.18 -3.49
N SER A 10 -4.58 15.33 -2.35
CA SER A 10 -3.94 15.80 -1.14
C SER A 10 -3.01 14.71 -0.63
N ALA A 11 -1.76 14.71 -1.08
CA ALA A 11 -0.66 14.16 -0.30
C ALA A 11 -0.58 15.04 0.97
N VAL A 12 -1.21 14.56 2.06
CA VAL A 12 -1.24 15.30 3.33
C VAL A 12 0.06 15.03 4.07
N LYS A 13 0.97 16.00 3.95
CA LYS A 13 2.00 16.43 4.93
C LYS A 13 2.80 15.31 5.63
N ASP A 14 4.00 15.08 5.10
CA ASP A 14 5.11 14.33 5.69
C ASP A 14 5.38 14.75 7.15
N ASN A 15 5.29 13.79 8.05
CA ASN A 15 6.36 13.61 9.03
C ASN A 15 7.39 12.73 8.31
N ASP A 16 8.70 12.96 8.44
CA ASP A 16 9.74 12.24 7.64
C ASP A 16 9.58 10.70 7.66
N ASN A 17 8.87 10.17 8.67
CA ASN A 17 8.63 8.75 8.88
C ASN A 17 7.13 8.33 8.77
N ARG A 18 6.23 9.15 8.22
CA ARG A 18 4.82 8.74 8.03
C ARG A 18 4.31 9.11 6.65
N TYR A 19 3.92 8.09 5.90
CA TYR A 19 3.35 8.20 4.57
C TYR A 19 1.89 7.74 4.53
N VAL A 20 1.04 8.49 3.82
CA VAL A 20 -0.36 8.12 3.58
C VAL A 20 -0.71 8.33 2.11
N ALA A 21 -1.15 7.26 1.45
CA ALA A 21 -1.66 7.27 0.09
C ALA A 21 -3.15 6.96 0.06
N VAL A 22 -3.92 7.79 -0.64
CA VAL A 22 -5.33 7.53 -0.93
C VAL A 22 -5.52 7.53 -2.44
N LYS A 23 -6.04 6.43 -2.99
CA LYS A 23 -6.18 6.23 -4.43
C LYS A 23 -7.49 5.54 -4.78
N ASN A 24 -7.98 5.83 -5.98
CA ASN A 24 -9.13 5.15 -6.56
C ASN A 24 -8.65 4.40 -7.80
N LEU A 25 -8.94 3.11 -7.89
CA LEU A 25 -8.59 2.25 -9.03
C LEU A 25 -9.85 1.74 -9.70
N ARG A 26 -9.94 1.96 -11.01
CA ARG A 26 -11.05 1.45 -11.79
C ARG A 26 -10.81 -0.02 -12.13
N LEU A 27 -11.79 -0.88 -11.85
CA LEU A 27 -11.78 -2.28 -12.25
C LEU A 27 -12.81 -2.54 -13.36
N PRO A 28 -12.56 -3.53 -14.24
CA PRO A 28 -13.59 -4.03 -15.15
C PRO A 28 -14.67 -4.79 -14.37
N ASN A 29 -15.90 -4.82 -14.90
CA ASN A 29 -17.00 -5.63 -14.35
C ASN A 29 -16.87 -7.09 -14.83
N ASP A 30 -15.86 -7.80 -14.34
CA ASP A 30 -15.58 -9.20 -14.67
C ASP A 30 -15.07 -10.00 -13.45
N GLU A 31 -14.78 -11.29 -13.67
CA GLU A 31 -14.27 -12.21 -12.65
C GLU A 31 -12.74 -12.32 -12.65
N SER A 32 -12.03 -11.37 -13.26
CA SER A 32 -10.57 -11.41 -13.26
C SER A 32 -10.02 -11.22 -11.84
N SER A 33 -8.99 -11.98 -11.51
CA SER A 33 -8.36 -11.93 -10.19
C SER A 33 -7.61 -10.62 -9.99
N VAL A 34 -7.66 -10.12 -8.76
CA VAL A 34 -6.89 -8.97 -8.30
C VAL A 34 -5.97 -9.43 -7.18
N THR A 35 -4.68 -9.10 -7.32
CA THR A 35 -3.66 -9.44 -6.34
C THR A 35 -2.94 -8.19 -5.85
N VAL A 36 -2.44 -8.25 -4.61
CA VAL A 36 -1.57 -7.24 -4.03
C VAL A 36 -0.19 -7.83 -3.76
N SER A 37 0.84 -7.05 -4.04
CA SER A 37 2.23 -7.34 -3.71
C SER A 37 2.76 -6.23 -2.85
N ILE A 38 3.41 -6.58 -1.75
CA ILE A 38 3.89 -5.63 -0.76
C ILE A 38 5.35 -5.98 -0.48
N TYR A 39 6.23 -5.02 -0.75
CA TYR A 39 7.66 -5.15 -0.55
C TYR A 39 8.12 -4.10 0.44
N PHE A 40 8.86 -4.52 1.46
CA PHE A 40 9.45 -3.65 2.45
C PHE A 40 10.87 -4.10 2.78
N GLY A 41 11.73 -3.13 3.02
CA GLY A 41 13.01 -3.34 3.69
C GLY A 41 14.28 -3.19 2.86
N GLY A 42 15.38 -3.40 3.58
CA GLY A 42 16.79 -3.41 3.21
C GLY A 42 17.58 -4.11 4.34
N GLU A 43 18.90 -4.22 4.23
CA GLU A 43 19.72 -4.78 5.32
C GLU A 43 19.54 -3.98 6.61
N GLY A 44 19.39 -4.65 7.75
CA GLY A 44 19.18 -3.99 9.05
C GLY A 44 17.78 -3.43 9.29
N GLN A 45 16.76 -3.90 8.55
CA GLN A 45 15.37 -3.44 8.73
C GLN A 45 14.40 -4.58 9.04
N LEU A 46 13.44 -4.31 9.90
CA LEU A 46 12.33 -5.21 10.25
C LEU A 46 11.01 -4.57 9.77
N GLY A 47 10.26 -5.28 8.92
CA GLY A 47 9.01 -4.78 8.36
C GLY A 47 7.82 -5.67 8.71
N THR A 48 6.69 -5.05 9.00
CA THR A 48 5.39 -5.73 9.02
C THR A 48 4.39 -4.95 8.17
N SER A 49 3.47 -5.67 7.54
CA SER A 49 2.35 -5.07 6.82
C SER A 49 1.09 -5.87 7.08
N THR A 50 0.02 -5.17 7.45
CA THR A 50 -1.32 -5.71 7.63
C THR A 50 -2.23 -5.10 6.58
N PHE A 51 -3.04 -5.93 5.92
CA PHE A 51 -3.99 -5.46 4.94
C PHE A 51 -5.34 -6.15 5.05
N LYS A 52 -6.38 -5.43 4.64
CA LYS A 52 -7.77 -5.88 4.69
C LYS A 52 -8.60 -5.22 3.60
N VAL A 53 -9.44 -6.00 2.95
CA VAL A 53 -10.53 -5.47 2.12
C VAL A 53 -11.70 -5.09 3.03
N LEU A 54 -11.86 -3.80 3.28
CA LEU A 54 -12.92 -3.25 4.12
C LEU A 54 -14.29 -3.52 3.51
N ARG A 55 -15.32 -3.55 4.38
CA ARG A 55 -16.73 -3.85 4.02
C ARG A 55 -16.96 -5.27 3.46
N THR A 56 -16.00 -6.18 3.69
CA THR A 56 -16.14 -7.61 3.39
C THR A 56 -16.00 -8.43 4.68
N SER A 57 -16.39 -9.71 4.61
CA SER A 57 -16.13 -10.70 5.67
C SER A 57 -14.71 -11.26 5.65
N GLN A 58 -13.87 -10.87 4.68
CA GLN A 58 -12.51 -11.38 4.58
C GLN A 58 -11.70 -10.94 5.82
N PRO A 59 -10.97 -11.86 6.46
CA PRO A 59 -10.10 -11.51 7.59
C PRO A 59 -8.93 -10.63 7.12
N SER A 60 -8.40 -9.81 8.03
CA SER A 60 -7.13 -9.13 7.80
C SER A 60 -6.00 -10.15 7.67
N LYS A 61 -5.05 -9.87 6.79
CA LYS A 61 -3.83 -10.67 6.61
C LYS A 61 -2.63 -9.82 7.04
N SER A 62 -1.65 -10.46 7.67
CA SER A 62 -0.40 -9.82 8.06
C SER A 62 0.77 -10.57 7.45
N ILE A 63 1.77 -9.83 7.01
CA ILE A 63 3.03 -10.34 6.48
C ILE A 63 4.19 -9.64 7.19
N ASN A 64 5.28 -10.38 7.40
CA ASN A 64 6.53 -9.92 7.99
C ASN A 64 7.71 -10.08 7.01
N VAL A 65 7.43 -10.56 5.79
CA VAL A 65 8.38 -10.68 4.69
C VAL A 65 7.72 -10.13 3.43
N SER A 66 8.54 -9.52 2.56
CA SER A 66 8.10 -9.06 1.25
C SER A 66 7.42 -10.21 0.50
N THR A 67 6.18 -9.99 0.06
CA THR A 67 5.33 -11.05 -0.50
C THR A 67 4.67 -10.57 -1.79
N ASP A 68 4.67 -11.44 -2.81
CA ASP A 68 4.13 -11.14 -4.13
C ASP A 68 2.79 -11.85 -4.38
N ASN A 69 1.91 -11.21 -5.17
CA ASN A 69 0.69 -11.77 -5.73
C ASN A 69 -0.29 -12.38 -4.71
N ILE A 70 -0.48 -11.73 -3.57
CA ILE A 70 -1.48 -12.16 -2.60
C ILE A 70 -2.88 -11.88 -3.17
N LEU A 71 -3.68 -12.93 -3.36
CA LEU A 71 -5.06 -12.80 -3.83
C LEU A 71 -5.92 -12.05 -2.79
N ILE A 72 -6.63 -11.03 -3.27
CA ILE A 72 -7.56 -10.21 -2.47
C ILE A 72 -9.02 -10.31 -2.95
N GLY A 73 -9.26 -10.84 -4.14
CA GLY A 73 -10.60 -11.12 -4.67
C GLY A 73 -10.64 -11.07 -6.20
N THR A 74 -11.85 -11.17 -6.76
CA THR A 74 -12.12 -10.84 -8.17
C THR A 74 -12.54 -9.38 -8.33
N CYS A 75 -12.57 -8.87 -9.57
CA CYS A 75 -12.99 -7.48 -9.81
C CYS A 75 -14.42 -7.21 -9.32
N ASN A 76 -15.37 -8.09 -9.63
CA ASN A 76 -16.76 -7.97 -9.17
C ASN A 76 -16.90 -7.98 -7.64
N GLU A 77 -16.07 -8.74 -6.92
CA GLU A 77 -16.07 -8.74 -5.45
C GLU A 77 -15.50 -7.46 -4.84
N LEU A 78 -14.56 -6.81 -5.54
CA LEU A 78 -13.81 -5.67 -5.00
C LEU A 78 -14.45 -4.32 -5.31
N ILE A 79 -15.19 -4.18 -6.41
CA ILE A 79 -15.87 -2.93 -6.77
C ILE A 79 -16.77 -2.46 -5.62
N GLY A 80 -16.63 -1.19 -5.24
CA GLY A 80 -17.33 -0.58 -4.10
C GLY A 80 -16.65 -0.78 -2.74
N ASN A 81 -15.60 -1.61 -2.68
CA ASN A 81 -14.82 -1.86 -1.47
C ASN A 81 -13.49 -1.09 -1.46
N VAL A 82 -12.84 -1.10 -0.31
CA VAL A 82 -11.57 -0.41 -0.07
C VAL A 82 -10.54 -1.40 0.44
N LEU A 83 -9.39 -1.50 -0.22
CA LEU A 83 -8.22 -2.15 0.35
C LEU A 83 -7.49 -1.15 1.26
N SER A 84 -7.40 -1.50 2.54
CA SER A 84 -6.52 -0.82 3.50
C SER A 84 -5.26 -1.63 3.69
N ILE A 85 -4.11 -0.98 3.63
CA ILE A 85 -2.78 -1.54 3.91
C ILE A 85 -2.09 -0.62 4.90
N GLU A 86 -1.61 -1.18 6.00
CA GLU A 86 -0.85 -0.48 7.02
C GLU A 86 0.48 -1.21 7.20
N SER A 87 1.59 -0.50 6.98
CA SER A 87 2.93 -1.06 7.11
C SER A 87 3.74 -0.27 8.11
N MET A 88 4.54 -1.00 8.89
CA MET A 88 5.50 -0.45 9.84
C MET A 88 6.87 -1.04 9.50
N ILE A 89 7.85 -0.18 9.24
CA ILE A 89 9.23 -0.57 8.98
C ILE A 89 10.10 0.08 10.04
N GLN A 90 10.80 -0.73 10.83
CA GLN A 90 11.77 -0.30 11.81
C GLN A 90 13.18 -0.52 11.27
N ASP A 91 14.01 0.51 11.31
CA ASP A 91 15.44 0.38 11.09
C ASP A 91 16.13 0.05 12.42
N ILE A 92 16.82 -1.08 12.46
CA ILE A 92 17.60 -1.53 13.62
C ILE A 92 19.10 -1.27 13.42
N SER A 93 19.46 -0.55 12.35
CA SER A 93 20.83 -0.10 12.12
C SER A 93 21.23 1.04 13.05
N THR A 94 22.52 1.16 13.34
CA THR A 94 23.08 2.23 14.19
C THR A 94 23.29 3.54 13.44
N GLU A 95 23.09 3.55 12.12
CA GLU A 95 23.31 4.69 11.24
C GLU A 95 21.97 5.22 10.70
N SER A 96 21.94 6.46 10.20
CA SER A 96 20.75 6.94 9.51
C SER A 96 20.51 6.15 8.23
N ASN A 97 19.27 5.70 8.02
CA ASN A 97 18.92 4.83 6.91
C ASN A 97 17.64 5.30 6.22
N LYS A 98 17.29 4.65 5.12
CA LYS A 98 16.04 4.89 4.39
C LYS A 98 15.20 3.63 4.42
N THR A 99 13.96 3.75 4.87
CA THR A 99 12.97 2.69 4.76
C THR A 99 12.23 2.83 3.44
N ILE A 100 11.99 1.72 2.75
CA ILE A 100 11.31 1.69 1.47
C ILE A 100 10.10 0.77 1.57
N LEU A 101 8.94 1.25 1.13
CA LEU A 101 7.76 0.43 0.91
C LEU A 101 7.33 0.54 -0.55
N THR A 102 7.08 -0.61 -1.17
CA THR A 102 6.44 -0.70 -2.48
C THR A 102 5.14 -1.50 -2.36
N VAL A 103 4.04 -0.93 -2.86
CA VAL A 103 2.74 -1.60 -2.99
C VAL A 103 2.40 -1.68 -4.47
N LYS A 104 2.14 -2.89 -4.96
CA LYS A 104 1.66 -3.14 -6.33
C LYS A 104 0.32 -3.84 -6.30
N ILE A 105 -0.58 -3.45 -7.19
CA ILE A 105 -1.83 -4.19 -7.44
C ILE A 105 -1.84 -4.64 -8.89
N ARG A 106 -2.18 -5.91 -9.11
CA ARG A 106 -2.36 -6.47 -10.44
C ARG A 106 -3.79 -6.94 -10.63
N GLN A 107 -4.30 -6.77 -11.85
CA GLN A 107 -5.56 -7.32 -12.34
C GLN A 107 -5.25 -8.22 -13.53
N ALA A 108 -5.72 -9.46 -13.51
CA ALA A 108 -5.39 -10.47 -14.53
C ALA A 108 -3.88 -10.58 -14.82
N GLY A 109 -3.04 -10.42 -13.79
CA GLY A 109 -1.57 -10.42 -13.91
C GLY A 109 -0.94 -9.12 -14.43
N LYS A 110 -1.73 -8.12 -14.84
CA LYS A 110 -1.23 -6.81 -15.27
C LYS A 110 -1.21 -5.82 -14.11
N THR A 111 -0.08 -5.15 -13.89
CA THR A 111 0.03 -4.07 -12.89
C THR A 111 -0.89 -2.89 -13.25
N ILE A 112 -1.79 -2.55 -12.33
CA ILE A 112 -2.72 -1.41 -12.42
C ILE A 112 -2.44 -0.35 -11.34
N TYR A 113 -1.62 -0.67 -10.35
CA TYR A 113 -1.12 0.25 -9.35
C TYR A 113 0.30 -0.13 -8.96
N ASP A 114 1.17 0.86 -8.85
CA ASP A 114 2.55 0.71 -8.40
C ASP A 114 2.92 2.01 -7.67
N ASP A 115 3.11 1.91 -6.36
CA ASP A 115 3.51 3.03 -5.52
C ASP A 115 4.70 2.62 -4.67
N THR A 116 5.76 3.41 -4.74
CA THR A 116 6.97 3.22 -3.96
C THR A 116 7.25 4.50 -3.20
N HIS A 117 7.37 4.39 -1.88
CA HIS A 117 7.70 5.51 -1.02
C HIS A 117 8.94 5.21 -0.18
N ILE A 118 9.77 6.23 -0.03
CA ILE A 118 11.03 6.19 0.70
C ILE A 118 10.91 7.20 1.84
N SER A 119 11.17 6.76 3.06
CA SER A 119 11.16 7.59 4.27
C SER A 119 12.55 7.55 4.91
N GLU A 120 13.03 8.68 5.39
CA GLU A 120 14.34 8.76 6.05
C GLU A 120 14.18 8.57 7.56
N VAL A 121 14.91 7.63 8.14
CA VAL A 121 14.97 7.41 9.59
C VAL A 121 16.33 7.86 10.11
N LYS A 122 16.33 8.90 10.94
CA LYS A 122 17.55 9.64 11.31
C LYS A 122 18.33 9.01 12.47
N ASN A 123 17.71 8.12 13.25
CA ASN A 123 18.28 7.54 14.48
C ASN A 123 18.08 6.02 14.50
N GLU A 124 18.95 5.32 15.22
CA GLU A 124 18.80 3.90 15.57
C GLU A 124 17.41 3.62 16.15
N GLY A 125 16.75 2.57 15.66
CA GLY A 125 15.40 2.20 16.09
C GLY A 125 14.30 3.08 15.48
N GLY A 126 14.62 3.94 14.51
CA GLY A 126 13.65 4.77 13.80
C GLY A 126 12.58 3.93 13.10
N VAL A 127 11.33 4.34 13.23
CA VAL A 127 10.17 3.65 12.65
C VAL A 127 9.51 4.53 11.62
N SER A 128 9.22 3.95 10.45
CA SER A 128 8.39 4.51 9.41
C SER A 128 7.05 3.79 9.32
N PHE A 129 5.98 4.57 9.19
CA PHE A 129 4.62 4.10 9.04
C PHE A 129 4.09 4.47 7.67
N TYR A 130 3.43 3.53 7.01
CA TYR A 130 2.86 3.71 5.68
C TYR A 130 1.42 3.24 5.70
N THR A 131 0.52 4.04 5.13
CA THR A 131 -0.89 3.67 4.99
C THR A 131 -1.33 3.86 3.55
N HIS A 132 -1.94 2.84 2.97
CA HIS A 132 -2.59 2.91 1.67
C HIS A 132 -4.08 2.62 1.82
N HIS A 133 -4.91 3.53 1.34
CA HIS A 133 -6.35 3.32 1.15
C HIS A 133 -6.67 3.36 -0.33
N ILE A 134 -7.09 2.21 -0.87
CA ILE A 134 -7.30 2.01 -2.30
C ILE A 134 -8.75 1.62 -2.52
N THR A 135 -9.55 2.54 -3.06
CA THR A 135 -10.96 2.29 -3.39
C THR A 135 -11.08 1.70 -4.78
N PHE A 136 -11.81 0.61 -4.93
CA PHE A 136 -12.09 0.01 -6.24
C PHE A 136 -13.47 0.43 -6.74
N TYR A 137 -13.60 0.77 -8.02
CA TYR A 137 -14.86 1.23 -8.64
C TYR A 137 -14.95 0.92 -10.13
#